data_AF-A0A7Y7NXU5-F1
#
_entry.id   AF-A0A7Y7NXU5-F1
#
_cell.length_a   1.000
_cell.length_b   1.000
_cell.length_c   1.000
_cell.angle_alpha   90.00
_cell.angle_beta   90.00
_cell.angle_gamma   90.00
#
_symmetry.space_group_name_H-M   'P 1'
#
loop_
_entity.id
_entity.type
_entity.pdbx_description
1 polymer ?
#
loop_
_entity_poly.entity_id
_entity_poly.type
_entity_poly.pdbx_seq_one_letter_code
_entity_poly.pdbx_strand_id
1 'polypeptide(L)'
;MAEFNLEQATFAALCFVAGKDNKISSDELKEINKVIDDLDYFTLNKSDKDYIYSIWEKDVKNGDAFLKLVTDSLTPCSKLDQMKAFKHISLFLNRISKGLISSLTHASVKRADRWPAANELLSKLTFTPEEYDHYITEVIE
;
A
#
# COMPACT_ATOMS: atom_id res chain seq x y z
N MET A 1 10.08 1.57 -18.65
CA MET A 1 10.75 0.72 -17.65
C MET A 1 10.09 1.03 -16.32
N ALA A 2 9.75 0.01 -15.52
CA ALA A 2 9.20 0.23 -14.19
C ALA A 2 10.24 0.95 -13.32
N GLU A 3 9.81 1.98 -12.59
CA GLU A 3 10.67 2.77 -11.71
C GLU A 3 10.92 2.07 -10.38
N PHE A 4 9.99 1.20 -9.98
CA PHE A 4 10.07 0.41 -8.76
C PHE A 4 10.04 -1.10 -9.07
N ASN A 5 10.79 -1.89 -8.30
CA ASN A 5 10.58 -3.34 -8.23
C ASN A 5 9.29 -3.66 -7.43
N LEU A 6 8.91 -4.95 -7.34
CA LEU A 6 7.67 -5.36 -6.67
C LEU A 6 7.62 -4.90 -5.20
N GLU A 7 8.75 -5.00 -4.51
CA GLU A 7 8.95 -4.58 -3.13
C GLU A 7 8.70 -3.09 -2.97
N GLN A 8 9.43 -2.29 -3.72
CA GLN A 8 9.33 -0.85 -3.72
C GLN A 8 7.93 -0.39 -4.15
N ALA A 9 7.33 -1.03 -5.15
CA ALA A 9 5.99 -0.71 -5.62
C ALA A 9 4.91 -1.04 -4.58
N THR A 10 5.08 -2.12 -3.81
CA THR A 10 4.17 -2.48 -2.71
C THR A 10 4.28 -1.47 -1.56
N PHE A 11 5.49 -1.07 -1.18
CA PHE A 11 5.69 -0.01 -0.18
C PHE A 11 5.12 1.33 -0.65
N ALA A 12 5.37 1.69 -1.90
CA ALA A 12 4.82 2.90 -2.52
C ALA A 12 3.28 2.87 -2.52
N ALA A 13 2.65 1.73 -2.83
CA ALA A 13 1.21 1.56 -2.74
C ALA A 13 0.67 1.77 -1.31
N LEU A 14 1.38 1.27 -0.29
CA LEU A 14 1.03 1.52 1.11
C LEU A 14 1.13 3.01 1.47
N CYS A 15 2.18 3.70 1.02
CA CYS A 15 2.33 5.15 1.18
C CYS A 15 1.21 5.93 0.48
N PHE A 16 0.80 5.52 -0.73
CA PHE A 16 -0.32 6.15 -1.43
C PHE A 16 -1.62 6.06 -0.62
N VAL A 17 -1.94 4.86 -0.11
CA VAL A 17 -3.16 4.63 0.68
C VAL A 17 -3.10 5.38 2.01
N ALA A 18 -1.98 5.27 2.73
CA ALA A 18 -1.78 5.95 4.01
C ALA A 18 -1.71 7.48 3.86
N GLY A 19 -1.24 7.98 2.72
CA GLY A 19 -1.06 9.40 2.43
C GLY A 19 -2.26 10.09 1.80
N LYS A 20 -3.45 9.46 1.78
CA LYS A 20 -4.67 10.00 1.14
C LYS A 20 -5.06 11.42 1.61
N ASP A 21 -4.70 11.82 2.82
CA ASP A 21 -4.88 13.15 3.40
C ASP A 21 -3.68 14.09 3.17
N ASN A 22 -2.84 13.76 2.18
CA ASN A 22 -1.58 14.42 1.85
C ASN A 22 -0.57 14.44 2.99
N LYS A 23 -0.70 13.53 3.95
CA LYS A 23 0.18 13.40 5.11
C LYS A 23 0.27 11.93 5.51
N ILE A 24 1.45 11.49 5.93
CA ILE A 24 1.62 10.20 6.60
C ILE A 24 2.15 10.51 8.00
N SER A 25 1.42 10.09 9.03
CA SER A 25 1.87 10.24 10.41
C SER A 25 2.99 9.24 10.74
N SER A 26 3.79 9.55 11.77
CA SER A 26 4.87 8.65 12.21
C SER A 26 4.36 7.27 12.62
N ASP A 27 3.14 7.19 13.15
CA ASP A 27 2.55 5.91 13.56
C ASP A 27 2.00 5.13 12.37
N GLU A 28 1.44 5.79 11.35
CA GLU A 28 1.10 5.15 10.07
C GLU A 28 2.37 4.60 9.40
N LEU A 29 3.45 5.39 9.35
CA LEU A 29 4.71 4.94 8.78
C LEU A 29 5.30 3.73 9.54
N LYS A 30 5.17 3.70 10.88
CA LYS A 30 5.57 2.53 11.68
C LYS A 30 4.74 1.30 11.33
N GLU A 31 3.43 1.41 11.18
CA GLU A 31 2.60 0.26 10.82
C GLU A 31 2.80 -0.18 9.37
N ILE A 32 3.03 0.73 8.42
CA ILE A 32 3.44 0.37 7.05
C ILE A 32 4.72 -0.46 7.10
N ASN A 33 5.72 -0.01 7.86
CA ASN A 33 6.96 -0.75 8.05
C ASN A 33 6.73 -2.12 8.67
N LYS A 34 5.90 -2.22 9.72
CA LYS A 34 5.55 -3.53 10.31
C LYS A 34 4.83 -4.44 9.33
N VAL A 35 3.92 -3.94 8.49
CA VAL A 35 3.23 -4.77 7.48
C VAL A 35 4.21 -5.33 6.46
N ILE A 36 5.23 -4.56 6.08
CA ILE A 36 6.29 -5.02 5.18
C ILE A 36 7.25 -5.98 5.90
N ASP A 37 7.66 -5.64 7.12
CA ASP A 37 8.68 -6.38 7.88
C ASP A 37 8.13 -7.70 8.47
N ASP A 38 6.83 -7.77 8.81
CA ASP A 38 6.16 -8.99 9.32
C ASP A 38 5.97 -10.06 8.23
N LEU A 39 6.31 -9.77 6.97
CA LEU A 39 6.17 -10.71 5.86
C LEU A 39 7.56 -11.02 5.30
N ASP A 40 8.08 -12.20 5.65
CA ASP A 40 9.42 -12.79 5.39
C ASP A 40 9.97 -12.67 3.95
N TYR A 41 9.18 -12.17 3.00
CA TYR A 41 9.51 -12.11 1.57
C TYR A 41 9.96 -10.72 1.10
N PHE A 42 9.73 -9.64 1.86
CA PHE A 42 10.08 -8.28 1.44
C PHE A 42 11.29 -7.73 2.24
N THR A 43 12.49 -7.88 1.70
CA THR A 43 13.70 -7.25 2.27
C THR A 43 13.95 -5.87 1.67
N LEU A 44 13.07 -4.92 2.00
CA LEU A 44 13.24 -3.52 1.62
C LEU A 44 14.23 -2.86 2.59
N ASN A 45 15.38 -2.43 2.08
CA ASN A 45 16.35 -1.73 2.91
C ASN A 45 15.83 -0.33 3.28
N LYS A 46 16.40 0.26 4.33
CA LYS A 46 15.98 1.58 4.81
C LYS A 46 16.14 2.67 3.73
N SER A 47 17.21 2.63 2.95
CA SER A 47 17.50 3.62 1.90
C SER A 47 16.42 3.65 0.82
N ASP A 48 15.92 2.48 0.42
CA ASP A 48 14.85 2.32 -0.56
C ASP A 48 13.52 2.84 0.00
N LYS A 49 13.21 2.52 1.27
CA LYS A 49 12.03 3.06 1.97
C LYS A 49 12.08 4.59 2.03
N ASP A 50 13.23 5.16 2.42
CA ASP A 50 13.44 6.61 2.50
C ASP A 50 13.36 7.28 1.11
N TYR A 51 13.87 6.63 0.06
CA TYR A 51 13.77 7.10 -1.32
C TYR A 51 12.33 7.16 -1.81
N ILE A 52 11.56 6.08 -1.64
CA ILE A 52 10.15 6.04 -2.04
C ILE A 52 9.33 7.07 -1.27
N TYR A 53 9.57 7.19 0.03
CA TYR A 53 8.90 8.19 0.86
C TYR A 53 9.20 9.61 0.38
N SER A 54 10.45 9.88 -0.03
CA SER A 54 10.84 11.18 -0.61
C SER A 54 10.15 11.46 -1.95
N ILE A 55 9.97 10.45 -2.80
CA ILE A 55 9.19 10.57 -4.04
C ILE A 55 7.73 10.87 -3.71
N TRP A 56 7.13 10.09 -2.81
CA TRP A 56 5.78 10.32 -2.35
C TRP A 56 5.59 11.74 -1.83
N GLU A 57 6.47 12.24 -0.95
CA GLU A 57 6.37 13.59 -0.37
C GLU A 57 6.48 14.70 -1.43
N LYS A 58 7.30 14.48 -2.47
CA LYS A 58 7.43 15.39 -3.60
C LYS A 58 6.18 15.40 -4.47
N ASP A 59 5.61 14.22 -4.72
CA ASP A 59 4.51 14.02 -5.67
C ASP A 59 3.12 14.15 -5.04
N VAL A 60 3.01 14.13 -3.70
CA VAL A 60 1.75 14.36 -2.98
C VAL A 60 1.16 15.74 -3.28
N LYS A 61 2.02 16.70 -3.65
CA LYS A 61 1.62 18.05 -4.09
C LYS A 61 1.18 18.10 -5.56
N ASN A 62 1.49 17.06 -6.34
CA ASN A 62 1.26 16.97 -7.79
C ASN A 62 0.16 15.96 -8.17
N GLY A 63 -0.63 15.45 -7.21
CA GLY A 63 -1.79 14.60 -7.49
C GLY A 63 -1.46 13.18 -7.98
N ASP A 64 -2.20 12.69 -8.98
CA ASP A 64 -2.22 11.29 -9.48
C ASP A 64 -0.88 10.77 -10.04
N ALA A 65 0.17 11.60 -10.11
CA ALA A 65 1.48 11.20 -10.61
C ALA A 65 2.08 10.04 -9.81
N PHE A 66 1.98 10.08 -8.49
CA PHE A 66 2.48 9.01 -7.63
C PHE A 66 1.69 7.71 -7.81
N LEU A 67 0.35 7.80 -7.90
CA LEU A 67 -0.50 6.65 -8.21
C LEU A 67 -0.08 6.01 -9.53
N LYS A 68 0.14 6.82 -10.56
CA LYS A 68 0.58 6.34 -11.87
C LYS A 68 1.91 5.60 -11.78
N LEU A 69 2.89 6.14 -11.06
CA LEU A 69 4.19 5.47 -10.85
C LEU A 69 4.04 4.10 -10.18
N VAL A 70 3.18 4.02 -9.16
CA VAL A 70 2.85 2.77 -8.47
C VAL A 70 2.19 1.78 -9.43
N THR A 71 1.18 2.20 -10.19
CA THR A 71 0.46 1.32 -11.11
C THR A 71 1.31 0.89 -12.30
N ASP A 72 2.12 1.78 -12.86
CA ASP A 72 3.03 1.48 -13.97
C ASP A 72 4.14 0.50 -13.54
N SER A 73 4.43 0.44 -12.23
CA SER A 73 5.37 -0.52 -11.66
C SER A 73 4.71 -1.86 -11.28
N LEU A 74 3.45 -1.87 -10.84
CA LEU A 74 2.73 -3.10 -10.47
C LEU A 74 2.08 -3.82 -11.66
N THR A 75 1.55 -3.09 -12.65
CA THR A 75 0.82 -3.67 -13.79
C THR A 75 1.64 -4.63 -14.66
N PRO A 76 2.98 -4.46 -14.84
CA PRO A 76 3.80 -5.43 -15.56
C PRO A 76 4.12 -6.69 -14.74
N CYS A 77 3.92 -6.67 -13.42
CA CYS A 77 4.15 -7.84 -12.56
C CYS A 77 3.08 -8.90 -12.80
N SER A 78 3.34 -10.14 -12.36
CA SER A 78 2.35 -11.21 -12.44
C SER A 78 1.08 -10.87 -11.64
N LYS A 79 -0.08 -11.38 -12.06
CA LYS A 79 -1.34 -11.20 -11.30
C LYS A 79 -1.20 -11.62 -9.83
N LEU A 80 -0.46 -12.71 -9.59
CA LEU A 80 -0.23 -13.23 -8.25
C LEU A 80 0.59 -12.24 -7.40
N ASP A 81 1.57 -11.56 -7.99
CA ASP A 81 2.35 -10.53 -7.31
C ASP A 81 1.54 -9.24 -7.08
N GLN A 82 0.66 -8.88 -8.02
CA GLN A 82 -0.28 -7.78 -7.83
C GLN A 82 -1.27 -8.08 -6.68
N MET A 83 -1.81 -9.29 -6.61
CA MET A 83 -2.68 -9.74 -5.51
C MET A 83 -1.94 -9.80 -4.17
N LYS A 84 -0.68 -10.25 -4.16
CA LYS A 84 0.20 -10.16 -2.99
C LYS A 84 0.34 -8.70 -2.53
N ALA A 85 0.70 -7.78 -3.42
CA ALA A 85 0.82 -6.36 -3.06
C ALA A 85 -0.48 -5.81 -2.46
N PHE A 86 -1.62 -6.14 -3.08
CA PHE A 86 -2.94 -5.73 -2.59
C PHE A 86 -3.34 -6.37 -1.25
N LYS A 87 -2.87 -7.59 -0.95
CA LYS A 87 -3.00 -8.21 0.37
C LYS A 87 -2.32 -7.38 1.45
N HIS A 88 -1.14 -6.82 1.18
CA HIS A 88 -0.43 -5.97 2.16
C HIS A 88 -1.22 -4.69 2.45
N ILE A 89 -1.80 -4.07 1.41
CA ILE A 89 -2.71 -2.93 1.56
C ILE A 89 -3.90 -3.31 2.45
N SER A 90 -4.51 -4.46 2.20
CA SER A 90 -5.63 -4.97 3.00
C SER A 90 -5.23 -5.23 4.46
N LEU A 91 -4.03 -5.76 4.72
CA LEU A 91 -3.50 -5.96 6.06
C LEU A 91 -3.29 -4.63 6.81
N PHE A 92 -2.71 -3.63 6.14
CA PHE A 92 -2.57 -2.29 6.70
C PHE A 92 -3.93 -1.67 7.06
N LEU A 93 -4.92 -1.76 6.16
CA LEU A 93 -6.29 -1.30 6.39
C LEU A 93 -6.97 -2.04 7.56
N ASN A 94 -6.69 -3.33 7.74
CA ASN A 94 -7.17 -4.10 8.87
C ASN A 94 -6.52 -3.63 10.19
N ARG A 95 -5.22 -3.30 10.18
CA ARG A 95 -4.54 -2.73 11.36
C ARG A 95 -5.10 -1.36 11.76
N ILE A 96 -5.41 -0.50 10.79
CA ILE A 96 -6.16 0.76 11.03
C ILE A 96 -7.50 0.44 11.69
N SER A 97 -8.25 -0.52 11.13
CA SER A 97 -9.58 -0.90 11.65
C SER A 97 -9.54 -1.45 13.08
N LYS A 98 -8.43 -2.07 13.49
CA LYS A 98 -8.21 -2.60 14.84
C LYS A 98 -7.73 -1.54 15.84
N GLY A 99 -7.56 -0.28 15.41
CA GLY A 99 -7.10 0.80 16.27
C GLY A 99 -5.63 0.67 16.68
N LEU A 100 -4.82 -0.07 15.90
CA LEU A 100 -3.39 -0.28 16.21
C LEU A 100 -2.52 0.94 15.90
N ILE A 101 -3.10 2.00 15.34
CA ILE A 101 -2.42 3.27 15.03
C ILE A 101 -2.91 4.34 16.01
N SER A 102 -2.10 4.64 17.02
CA SER A 102 -2.42 5.61 18.07
C SER A 102 -2.61 7.03 17.57
N SER A 103 -1.97 7.44 16.48
CA SER A 103 -2.19 8.76 15.87
C SER A 103 -3.58 8.93 15.26
N LEU A 104 -4.29 7.83 15.01
CA LEU A 104 -5.64 7.80 14.46
C LEU A 104 -6.72 7.65 15.54
N THR A 105 -6.41 7.95 16.81
CA THR A 105 -7.31 7.77 17.97
C THR A 105 -8.58 8.62 17.95
N HIS A 106 -8.72 9.58 17.02
CA HIS A 106 -10.02 10.14 16.70
C HIS A 106 -10.68 9.27 15.63
N ALA A 107 -11.83 8.69 15.98
CA ALA A 107 -12.66 7.75 15.22
C ALA A 107 -13.21 8.25 13.87
N SER A 108 -12.50 9.15 13.19
CA SER A 108 -12.87 9.84 11.96
C SER A 108 -11.87 9.62 10.82
N VAL A 109 -10.78 8.85 11.05
CA VAL A 109 -9.91 8.31 9.99
C VAL A 109 -10.01 6.79 10.06
N LYS A 110 -11.16 6.27 9.65
CA LYS A 110 -11.44 4.82 9.65
C LYS A 110 -10.80 4.21 8.42
N ARG A 111 -10.67 2.87 8.43
CA ARG A 111 -10.49 2.05 7.22
C ARG A 111 -11.34 2.57 6.05
N ALA A 112 -12.56 3.05 6.32
CA ALA A 112 -13.49 3.63 5.35
C ALA A 112 -12.94 4.87 4.60
N ASP A 113 -12.08 5.68 5.21
CA ASP A 113 -11.52 6.89 4.56
C ASP A 113 -10.34 6.56 3.65
N ARG A 114 -9.62 5.48 3.98
CA ARG A 114 -8.48 4.97 3.20
C ARG A 114 -8.90 3.94 2.15
N TRP A 115 -10.08 3.33 2.31
CA TRP A 115 -10.64 2.33 1.38
C TRP A 115 -10.84 2.87 -0.05
N PRO A 116 -11.30 4.12 -0.28
CA PRO A 116 -11.39 4.70 -1.62
C PRO A 116 -10.04 4.73 -2.35
N ALA A 117 -8.94 5.07 -1.65
CA ALA A 117 -7.60 5.06 -2.25
C ALA A 117 -7.14 3.64 -2.63
N ALA A 118 -7.47 2.65 -1.79
CA ALA A 118 -7.20 1.26 -2.10
C ALA A 118 -8.03 0.75 -3.29
N ASN A 119 -9.31 1.13 -3.38
CA ASN A 119 -10.17 0.80 -4.51
C ASN A 119 -9.70 1.47 -5.81
N GLU A 120 -9.23 2.71 -5.73
CA GLU A 120 -8.66 3.42 -6.87
C GLU A 120 -7.44 2.67 -7.40
N LEU A 121 -6.54 2.24 -6.53
CA LEU A 121 -5.39 1.41 -6.90
C LEU A 121 -5.85 0.07 -7.50
N LEU A 122 -6.79 -0.63 -6.84
CA LEU A 122 -7.35 -1.89 -7.31
C LEU A 122 -7.92 -1.78 -8.73
N SER A 123 -8.63 -0.69 -9.04
CA SER A 123 -9.24 -0.45 -10.36
C SER A 123 -8.22 -0.34 -11.51
N LYS A 124 -6.93 -0.14 -11.18
CA LYS A 124 -5.83 -0.03 -12.13
C LYS A 124 -5.02 -1.33 -12.25
N LEU A 125 -5.25 -2.30 -11.38
CA LEU A 125 -4.59 -3.61 -11.43
C LEU A 125 -5.32 -4.54 -12.39
N THR A 126 -4.66 -5.63 -12.74
CA THR A 126 -5.10 -6.55 -13.81
C THR A 126 -5.94 -7.73 -13.32
N PHE A 127 -6.17 -7.84 -12.00
CA PHE A 127 -6.96 -8.91 -11.39
C PHE A 127 -8.35 -8.42 -10.98
N THR A 128 -9.32 -9.34 -10.90
CA THR A 128 -10.68 -9.03 -10.46
C THR A 128 -10.86 -9.21 -8.94
N PRO A 129 -11.83 -8.55 -8.30
CA PRO A 129 -12.14 -8.78 -6.89
C PRO A 129 -12.38 -10.25 -6.55
N GLU A 130 -13.04 -11.00 -7.45
CA GLU A 130 -13.30 -12.44 -7.27
C GLU A 130 -12.00 -13.27 -7.31
N GLU A 131 -11.06 -12.93 -8.21
CA GLU A 131 -9.73 -13.57 -8.25
C GLU A 131 -8.98 -13.32 -6.93
N TYR A 132 -9.11 -12.12 -6.36
CA TYR A 132 -8.49 -11.77 -5.09
C TYR A 132 -9.15 -12.46 -3.88
N ASP A 133 -10.48 -12.53 -3.85
CA ASP A 133 -11.21 -13.24 -2.78
C ASP A 133 -10.83 -14.72 -2.75
N HIS A 134 -10.68 -15.34 -3.93
CA HIS A 134 -10.18 -16.72 -4.05
C HIS A 134 -8.75 -16.84 -3.51
N TYR A 135 -7.84 -15.96 -3.95
CA TYR A 135 -6.45 -15.91 -3.47
C TYR A 135 -6.35 -15.77 -1.95
N ILE A 136 -7.15 -14.89 -1.34
CA ILE A 136 -7.14 -14.70 0.12
C ILE A 136 -7.66 -15.93 0.85
N THR A 137 -8.63 -16.65 0.28
CA THR A 137 -9.16 -17.88 0.88
C THR A 137 -8.12 -19.00 0.86
N GLU A 138 -7.37 -19.15 -0.24
CA GLU A 138 -6.33 -20.19 -0.38
C GLU A 138 -5.04 -19.90 0.41
N VAL A 139 -4.74 -18.63 0.72
CA VAL A 139 -3.51 -18.22 1.42
C VAL A 139 -3.73 -18.02 2.93
N ILE A 140 -4.96 -18.17 3.43
CA ILE A 140 -5.30 -18.12 4.87
C ILE A 140 -5.39 -19.53 5.50
N GLU A 141 -5.31 -20.61 4.71
CA GLU A 141 -5.07 -21.97 5.21
C GLU A 141 -3.58 -22.26 5.50
#